data_AF-A0A367PYG3-F1
#
_entry.id   AF-A0A367PYG3-F1
#
_cell.length_a   1.000
_cell.length_b   1.000
_cell.length_c   1.000
_cell.angle_alpha   90.00
_cell.angle_beta   90.00
_cell.angle_gamma   90.00
#
_symmetry.space_group_name_H-M   'P 1'
#
loop_
_entity.id
_entity.type
_entity.pdbx_description
1 polymer ?
#
loop_
_entity_poly.entity_id
_entity_poly.type
_entity_poly.pdbx_seq_one_letter_code
_entity_poly.pdbx_strand_id
1 'polypeptide(L)' 'MLYKSNEDLPLDIRTRLSEAYQDLYRAAFNSAIHWYGEASKAHRVALSAVKMHSAMERNAVA' A
#
# COMPACT_ATOMS: atom_id res chain seq x y z
N MET A 1 -11.10 -2.56 9.52
CA MET A 1 -10.14 -1.72 10.28
C MET A 1 -9.42 -0.83 9.27
N LEU A 2 -9.34 0.48 9.51
CA LEU A 2 -8.64 1.42 8.63
C LEU A 2 -7.32 1.83 9.29
N TYR A 3 -6.24 1.90 8.52
CA TYR A 3 -4.96 2.41 8.99
C TYR A 3 -5.00 3.94 9.08
N LYS A 4 -4.66 4.53 10.23
CA LYS A 4 -4.70 5.97 10.45
C LYS A 4 -3.36 6.61 10.14
N SER A 5 -2.27 5.97 10.56
CA SER A 5 -0.89 6.36 10.24
C SER A 5 -0.13 5.19 9.61
N ASN A 6 1.08 5.47 9.14
CA ASN A 6 1.97 4.43 8.64
C ASN A 6 2.48 3.51 9.76
N GLU A 7 2.45 3.96 11.01
CA GLU A 7 2.82 3.16 12.19
C GLU A 7 1.82 2.03 12.47
N ASP A 8 0.56 2.21 12.04
CA ASP A 8 -0.49 1.19 12.14
C ASP A 8 -0.33 0.06 11.11
N LEU A 9 0.54 0.23 10.10
CA LEU A 9 0.74 -0.76 9.06
C LEU A 9 1.38 -2.04 9.63
N PRO A 10 1.11 -3.20 9.00
CA PRO A 10 1.78 -4.45 9.35
C PRO A 10 3.31 -4.28 9.34
N LEU A 11 3.99 -4.92 10.31
CA LEU A 11 5.43 -4.75 10.50
C LEU A 11 6.24 -5.09 9.25
N ASP A 12 5.83 -6.12 8.51
CA ASP A 12 6.45 -6.51 7.24
C ASP A 12 6.32 -5.41 6.16
N ILE A 13 5.23 -4.65 6.17
CA ILE A 13 5.05 -3.52 5.25
C ILE A 13 5.94 -2.35 5.66
N ARG A 14 5.96 -2.00 6.95
CA ARG A 14 6.78 -0.89 7.47
C ARG A 14 8.28 -1.09 7.27
N THR A 15 8.75 -2.34 7.33
CA THR A 15 10.17 -2.67 7.19
C THR A 15 10.61 -2.79 5.73
N ARG A 16 9.70 -3.13 4.81
CA ARG A 16 10.03 -3.38 3.40
C ARG A 16 9.81 -2.18 2.49
N LEU A 17 8.93 -1.25 2.87
CA LEU A 17 8.55 -0.11 2.04
C LEU A 17 9.17 1.18 2.57
N SER A 18 9.58 2.07 1.66
CA SER A 18 9.88 3.47 2.01
C SER A 18 8.60 4.18 2.48
N GLU A 19 8.76 5.32 3.17
CA GLU A 19 7.63 6.08 3.71
C GLU A 19 6.60 6.48 2.62
N ALA A 20 7.05 6.92 1.45
CA ALA A 20 6.17 7.22 0.32
C ALA A 20 5.35 6.00 -0.17
N TYR A 21 5.96 4.81 -0.20
CA TYR A 21 5.25 3.59 -0.56
C TYR A 21 4.34 3.09 0.57
N GLN A 22 4.65 3.38 1.83
CA GLN A 22 3.76 3.12 2.96
C GLN A 22 2.50 3.99 2.87
N ASP A 23 2.63 5.27 2.51
CA ASP A 23 1.48 6.16 2.30
C ASP A 23 0.58 5.69 1.16
N LEU A 24 1.18 5.31 0.03
CA LEU A 24 0.43 4.75 -1.10
C LEU A 24 -0.27 3.45 -0.70
N TYR A 25 0.43 2.55 -0.02
CA TYR A 25 -0.13 1.30 0.49
C TYR A 25 -1.32 1.56 1.42
N ARG A 26 -1.17 2.47 2.38
CA ARG A 26 -2.20 2.84 3.35
C ARG A 26 -3.45 3.40 2.66
N ALA A 27 -3.27 4.32 1.72
CA ALA A 27 -4.38 4.90 0.96
C ALA A 27 -5.12 3.85 0.12
N ALA A 28 -4.37 3.00 -0.59
CA ALA A 28 -4.93 1.93 -1.41
C ALA A 28 -5.66 0.87 -0.57
N PHE A 29 -5.08 0.47 0.58
CA PHE A 29 -5.71 -0.46 1.50
C PHE A 29 -7.02 0.10 2.05
N ASN A 30 -7.00 1.34 2.54
CA ASN A 30 -8.17 1.99 3.13
C ASN A 30 -9.31 2.15 2.12
N SER A 31 -8.99 2.45 0.86
CA SER A 31 -9.96 2.45 -0.23
C SER A 31 -10.50 1.03 -0.49
N ALA A 32 -9.62 0.04 -0.64
CA ALA A 32 -10.02 -1.33 -0.96
C ALA A 32 -10.84 -1.99 0.14
N ILE A 33 -10.54 -1.76 1.42
CA ILE A 33 -11.31 -2.32 2.54
C ILE A 33 -12.70 -1.67 2.64
N HIS A 34 -12.84 -0.39 2.27
CA HIS A 34 -14.14 0.28 2.20
C HIS A 34 -15.04 -0.36 1.14
N TRP A 35 -14.50 -0.70 -0.03
CA TRP A 35 -15.28 -1.27 -1.14
C TRP A 35 -15.51 -2.78 -1.03
N TYR A 36 -14.49 -3.54 -0.62
CA TYR A 36 -14.54 -5.00 -0.64
C TYR A 36 -14.89 -5.63 0.71
N GLY A 37 -14.72 -4.91 1.83
CA GLY A 37 -14.94 -5.46 3.17
C GLY A 37 -13.98 -6.57 3.59
N GLU A 38 -13.05 -6.98 2.72
CA GLU A 38 -12.14 -8.11 2.93
C GLU A 38 -10.68 -7.66 3.03
N ALA A 39 -10.07 -7.82 4.20
CA ALA A 39 -8.69 -7.38 4.47
C ALA A 39 -7.67 -8.08 3.55
N SER A 40 -7.83 -9.38 3.30
CA SER A 40 -6.92 -10.14 2.44
C SER A 40 -6.88 -9.56 1.01
N LYS A 41 -8.05 -9.17 0.49
CA LYS A 41 -8.18 -8.53 -0.82
C LYS A 41 -7.62 -7.11 -0.82
N ALA A 42 -7.90 -6.35 0.24
CA ALA A 42 -7.36 -4.99 0.39
C ALA A 42 -5.82 -4.96 0.42
N HIS A 43 -5.19 -5.93 1.09
CA HIS A 43 -3.73 -6.09 1.07
C HIS A 43 -3.19 -6.37 -0.33
N ARG A 44 -3.82 -7.27 -1.09
CA ARG A 44 -3.42 -7.56 -2.48
C ARG A 44 -3.51 -6.32 -3.38
N VAL A 45 -4.58 -5.54 -3.23
CA VAL A 45 -4.76 -4.29 -3.98
C VAL A 45 -3.68 -3.28 -3.62
N ALA A 46 -3.42 -3.08 -2.33
CA ALA A 46 -2.40 -2.14 -1.85
C ALA A 46 -0.98 -2.50 -2.32
N LEU A 47 -0.59 -3.78 -2.23
CA LEU A 47 0.68 -4.27 -2.76
C LEU A 47 0.80 -4.07 -4.28
N SER A 48 -0.29 -4.28 -5.01
CA SER A 48 -0.31 -4.09 -6.47
C SER A 48 -0.10 -2.62 -6.84
N ALA A 49 -0.73 -1.69 -6.11
CA ALA A 49 -0.54 -0.25 -6.30
C ALA A 49 0.93 0.15 -6.10
N VAL A 50 1.57 -0.31 -5.02
CA VAL A 50 3.00 -0.06 -4.76
C VAL A 50 3.89 -0.64 -5.85
N LYS A 51 3.60 -1.88 -6.31
CA LYS A 51 4.36 -2.52 -7.39
C LYS A 51 4.24 -1.74 -8.71
N MET A 52 3.05 -1.25 -9.05
CA MET A 52 2.82 -0.46 -10.25
C MET A 52 3.54 0.89 -10.18
N HIS A 53 3.44 1.60 -9.05
CA HIS A 53 4.09 2.90 -8.87
C HIS A 53 5.62 2.78 -8.95
N SER A 54 6.20 1.81 -8.25
CA SER A 54 7.65 1.58 -8.30
C SER A 54 8.16 1.16 -9.68
N ALA A 55 7.36 0.41 -10.47
CA ALA A 55 7.71 0.11 -11.85
C ALA A 55 7.68 1.36 -12.73
N MET A 56 6.68 2.24 -12.55
CA MET A 56 6.58 3.49 -13.28
C MET A 56 7.74 4.45 -12.95
N GLU A 57 8.10 4.59 -11.68
CA GLU A 57 9.24 5.41 -11.26
C GLU A 57 10.57 4.89 -11.82
N ARG A 58 10.79 3.58 -11.81
CA ARG A 58 11.99 2.99 -12.45
C ARG A 58 12.07 3.31 -13.94
N ASN A 59 10.94 3.29 -14.65
CA ASN A 59 10.90 3.59 -16.08
C ASN A 59 11.00 5.09 -16.37
N ALA A 60 10.59 5.97 -15.45
CA ALA A 60 10.66 7.42 -15.62
C ALA A 60 12.09 7.99 -15.44
N VAL A 61 13.00 7.21 -14.83
CA VAL A 61 14.40 7.56 -14.58
C VAL A 61 15.34 6.92 -15.62
N ALA A 62 14.82 6.07 -16.52
CA ALA A 62 15.55 5.40 -17.60
C ALA A 62 15.47 6.21 -18.91
#